data_AF-A0A1C4VGC3-F1
#
_entry.id   AF-A0A1C4VGC3-F1
#
_cell.length_a   1.000
_cell.length_b   1.000
_cell.length_c   1.000
_cell.angle_alpha   90.00
_cell.angle_beta   90.00
_cell.angle_gamma   90.00
#
_symmetry.space_group_name_H-M   'P 1'
#
loop_
_entity.id
_entity.type
_entity.pdbx_description
1 polymer ?
#
loop_
_entity_poly.entity_id
_entity_poly.type
_entity_poly.pdbx_seq_one_letter_code
_entity_poly.pdbx_strand_id
1 'polypeptide(L)' 'MSIPFVVELSWTVLDYHRVQRCSRCHPDGWCPRVAVARARILAWRRAVCRAPIREW' A
#
# COMPACT_ATOMS: atom_id res chain seq x y z
N MET A 1 -7.99 -10.10 -13.04
CA MET A 1 -8.46 -9.08 -12.08
C MET A 1 -7.47 -7.92 -12.13
N SER A 2 -7.90 -6.72 -12.53
CA SER A 2 -7.01 -5.55 -12.58
C SER A 2 -6.77 -5.00 -11.16
N ILE A 3 -5.58 -4.49 -10.91
CA ILE A 3 -5.26 -3.83 -9.65
C ILE A 3 -5.98 -2.47 -9.65
N PRO A 4 -6.78 -2.13 -8.62
CA PRO A 4 -7.40 -0.81 -8.56
C PRO A 4 -6.31 0.28 -8.52
N PHE A 5 -6.49 1.36 -9.29
CA PHE A 5 -5.50 2.46 -9.39
C PHE A 5 -5.07 3.02 -8.01
N VAL A 6 -6.00 3.08 -7.05
CA VAL A 6 -5.70 3.52 -5.68
C VAL A 6 -4.70 2.61 -4.94
N VAL A 7 -4.65 1.32 -5.30
CA VAL A 7 -3.69 0.34 -4.78
C VAL A 7 -2.34 0.50 -5.49
N GLU A 8 -2.32 0.73 -6.80
CA GLU A 8 -1.09 1.04 -7.54
C GLU A 8 -0.40 2.30 -6.99
N LEU A 9 -1.15 3.39 -6.82
CA LEU A 9 -0.64 4.61 -6.19
C LEU A 9 -0.13 4.38 -4.76
N SER A 10 -0.75 3.44 -4.04
CA SER A 10 -0.29 3.09 -2.69
C SER A 10 1.09 2.43 -2.72
N TRP A 11 1.39 1.60 -3.72
CA TRP A 11 2.75 1.08 -3.93
C TRP A 11 3.73 2.19 -4.27
N THR A 12 3.37 3.10 -5.17
CA THR A 12 4.21 4.27 -5.49
C THR A 12 4.55 5.12 -4.27
N VAL A 13 3.60 5.31 -3.34
CA VAL A 13 3.88 6.00 -2.07
C VAL A 13 4.94 5.27 -1.26
N LEU A 14 4.86 3.94 -1.16
CA LEU A 14 5.86 3.15 -0.42
C LEU A 14 7.24 3.22 -1.09
N ASP A 15 7.30 3.11 -2.41
CA ASP A 15 8.56 3.18 -3.15
C ASP A 15 9.19 4.57 -3.05
N TYR A 16 8.39 5.62 -3.16
CA TYR A 16 8.86 6.99 -2.92
C TYR A 16 9.47 7.14 -1.53
N HIS A 17 8.87 6.56 -0.49
CA HIS A 17 9.41 6.65 0.88
C HIS A 17 10.64 5.75 1.13
N ARG A 18 10.92 4.77 0.27
CA ARG A 18 12.16 3.98 0.32
C ARG A 18 13.35 4.76 -0.22
N VAL A 19 13.12 5.55 -1.27
CA VAL A 19 14.19 6.27 -1.97
C VAL A 19 14.34 7.72 -1.52
N GLN A 20 13.28 8.35 -1.03
CA GLN A 20 13.26 9.76 -0.67
C GLN A 20 13.06 9.95 0.84
N ARG A 21 13.81 10.91 1.40
CA ARG A 21 13.57 11.37 2.77
C ARG A 21 12.31 12.22 2.80
N CYS A 22 11.23 11.67 3.33
CA CYS A 22 10.02 12.43 3.57
C CYS A 22 10.19 13.27 4.84
N SER A 23 10.03 14.60 4.73
CA SER A 23 10.08 15.52 5.87
C SER A 23 9.06 15.19 6.96
N ARG A 24 7.94 14.56 6.59
CA ARG A 24 6.90 14.11 7.53
C ARG A 24 7.24 12.82 8.26
N CYS A 25 8.14 12.00 7.73
CA CYS A 25 8.66 10.84 8.44
C CYS A 25 9.62 11.23 9.56
N HIS A 26 10.12 12.46 9.57
CA HIS A 26 11.06 12.92 10.59
C HIS A 26 10.30 13.71 11.67
N PRO A 27 10.66 13.60 12.96
CA PRO A 27 11.74 12.76 13.52
C PRO A 27 11.34 11.32 13.83
N ASP A 28 10.05 11.01 13.91
CA ASP A 28 9.55 9.80 14.59
C ASP A 28 9.53 8.53 13.71
N GLY A 29 9.99 8.63 12.46
CA GLY A 29 9.92 7.55 11.47
C GLY A 29 8.51 7.28 10.93
N TRP A 30 7.50 8.04 11.37
CA TRP A 30 6.10 7.77 11.04
C TRP A 30 5.56 8.74 9.98
N CYS A 31 4.79 8.22 9.02
CA CYS A 31 4.11 9.05 8.03
C CYS A 31 2.67 8.56 7.77
N PRO A 32 1.66 9.46 7.82
CA PRO A 32 0.27 9.07 7.62
C PRO A 32 0.03 8.52 6.21
N ARG A 33 0.77 9.00 5.21
CA ARG A 33 0.66 8.50 3.82
C ARG A 33 1.12 7.05 3.71
N VAL A 34 2.19 6.69 4.41
CA VAL A 34 2.69 5.30 4.45
C VAL A 34 1.69 4.40 5.17
N ALA A 35 1.13 4.84 6.29
CA ALA A 35 0.12 4.09 7.04
C ALA A 35 -1.13 3.80 6.18
N VAL A 36 -1.67 4.83 5.51
CA VAL A 36 -2.83 4.70 4.62
C VAL A 36 -2.52 3.80 3.42
N ALA A 37 -1.36 3.96 2.80
CA ALA A 37 -0.94 3.11 1.67
C ALA A 37 -0.88 1.63 2.06
N ARG A 38 -0.26 1.31 3.21
CA ARG A 38 -0.21 -0.06 3.75
C ARG A 38 -1.61 -0.61 4.03
N ALA A 39 -2.49 0.19 4.63
CA ALA A 39 -3.86 -0.21 4.93
C ALA A 39 -4.65 -0.56 3.65
N ARG A 40 -4.53 0.25 2.59
CA ARG A 40 -5.18 0.00 1.29
C ARG A 40 -4.67 -1.30 0.64
N ILE A 41 -3.36 -1.51 0.62
CA ILE A 41 -2.75 -2.73 0.08
C ILE A 41 -3.23 -3.96 0.86
N LEU A 42 -3.25 -3.89 2.19
CA LEU A 42 -3.74 -4.99 3.05
C LEU A 42 -5.22 -5.28 2.81
N ALA A 43 -6.05 -4.24 2.68
CA ALA A 43 -7.47 -4.39 2.40
C ALA A 43 -7.70 -5.04 1.03
N TRP A 44 -7.00 -4.59 -0.01
CA TRP A 44 -7.06 -5.19 -1.33
C TRP A 44 -6.60 -6.66 -1.31
N ARG A 45 -5.46 -6.95 -0.68
CA ARG A 45 -4.97 -8.32 -0.49
C ARG A 45 -6.00 -9.20 0.20
N ARG A 46 -6.66 -8.72 1.26
CA ARG A 46 -7.73 -9.48 1.93
C ARG A 46 -8.93 -9.70 1.03
N ALA A 47 -9.31 -8.72 0.22
CA ALA A 47 -10.42 -8.85 -0.73
C ALA A 47 -10.12 -9.87 -1.84
N VAL A 48 -8.88 -9.92 -2.33
CA VAL A 48 -8.48 -10.87 -3.39
C VAL A 48 -8.08 -12.25 -2.85
N CYS A 49 -7.46 -12.33 -1.67
CA CYS A 49 -7.16 -13.60 -1.00
C CYS A 49 -8.38 -14.23 -0.31
N ARG A 50 -9.48 -13.48 -0.09
CA ARG A 50 -10.81 -14.04 0.20
C ARG A 50 -11.57 -14.45 -1.07
N ALA A 51 -11.01 -14.30 -2.26
CA ALA A 51 -11.55 -15.04 -3.41
C ALA A 51 -11.45 -16.53 -3.05
N PRO A 52 -12.55 -17.30 -3.18
CA PRO A 52 -12.53 -18.72 -2.85
C PRO A 52 -11.40 -19.39 -3.64
N ILE A 53 -10.78 -20.40 -3.02
CA ILE A 53 -9.97 -21.39 -3.73
C ILE A 53 -10.81 -21.88 -4.91
N ARG A 54 -10.55 -21.33 -6.09
CA ARG A 54 -10.99 -21.88 -7.36
C ARG A 54 -9.78 -21.84 -8.28
N GLU A 55 -8.98 -22.90 -8.11
CA GLU A 55 -8.39 -23.71 -9.19
C GLU A 55 -8.34 -23.01 -10.55
N TRP A 56 -7.16 -22.48 -10.89
CA TRP A 56 -6.52 -22.54 -12.22
C TRP A 56 -5.01 -22.42 -12.03
#